data_AF-A0A0S7WE34-F1
#
_entry.id   AF-A0A0S7WE34-F1
#
_cell.length_a   1.000
_cell.length_b   1.000
_cell.length_c   1.000
_cell.angle_alpha   90.00
_cell.angle_beta   90.00
_cell.angle_gamma   90.00
#
_symmetry.space_group_name_H-M   'P 1'
#
loop_
_entity.id
_entity.type
_entity.pdbx_description
1 polymer ?
#
loop_
_entity_poly.entity_id
_entity_poly.type
_entity_poly.pdbx_seq_one_letter_code
_entity_poly.pdbx_strand_id
1 'polypeptide(L)'
;FFRSLARIKTSLYSRGLFQLQFSIHTTDETLRERLIPIKKWTLRKIAAYADDFVQEEDRKVTLNFAPVTGMPIDAELIRRYFSPERFLIKMTPVNPTYSAHAHGLNSYIDPYHGDRTYDVVEQLRSLGYEVLVSIGELEENLIGTNCGQYVLKYLQTGQAIDHGYRSHEYRRDD
;
A
#
# COMPACT_ATOMS: atom_id res chain seq x y z
N PHE A 1 -6.73 4.48 20.99
CA PHE A 1 -6.72 5.00 19.61
C PHE A 1 -7.77 4.32 18.72
N PHE A 2 -7.55 3.11 18.18
CA PHE A 2 -8.44 2.52 17.17
C PHE A 2 -9.91 2.32 17.58
N ARG A 3 -10.21 1.98 18.84
CA ARG A 3 -11.60 2.00 19.33
C ARG A 3 -12.25 3.38 19.23
N SER A 4 -11.48 4.44 19.53
CA SER A 4 -11.93 5.82 19.36
C SER A 4 -12.09 6.19 17.89
N LEU A 5 -11.23 5.65 17.01
CA LEU A 5 -11.34 5.85 15.56
C LEU A 5 -12.65 5.29 15.01
N ALA A 6 -13.03 4.07 15.42
CA ALA A 6 -14.32 3.48 15.06
C ALA A 6 -15.50 4.35 15.54
N ARG A 7 -15.41 4.90 16.76
CA ARG A 7 -16.43 5.84 17.27
C ARG A 7 -16.52 7.11 16.42
N ILE A 8 -15.39 7.74 16.10
CA ILE A 8 -15.33 8.94 15.24
C ILE A 8 -15.93 8.65 13.86
N LYS A 9 -15.55 7.51 13.25
CA LYS A 9 -16.10 7.03 11.98
C LYS A 9 -17.62 6.97 12.06
N THR A 10 -18.17 6.25 13.03
CA THR A 10 -19.62 6.08 13.18
C THR A 10 -20.35 7.38 13.54
N SER A 11 -19.76 8.25 14.37
CA SER A 11 -20.46 9.46 14.84
C SER A 11 -20.38 10.64 13.87
N LEU A 12 -19.31 10.76 13.08
CA LEU A 12 -19.04 11.95 12.25
C LEU A 12 -18.94 11.64 10.75
N TYR A 13 -18.59 10.41 10.37
CA TYR A 13 -18.26 10.04 8.98
C TYR A 13 -18.90 8.70 8.57
N SER A 14 -20.14 8.47 8.98
CA SER A 14 -20.91 7.27 8.64
C SER A 14 -21.29 7.24 7.16
N ARG A 15 -21.84 6.09 6.70
CA ARG A 15 -22.30 5.88 5.32
C ARG A 15 -21.17 5.96 4.28
N GLY A 16 -20.05 5.30 4.60
CA GLY A 16 -18.92 5.19 3.68
C GLY A 16 -18.11 6.47 3.45
N LEU A 17 -18.28 7.50 4.29
CA LEU A 17 -17.50 8.74 4.24
C LEU A 17 -16.11 8.64 4.89
N PHE A 18 -15.78 7.48 5.46
CA PHE A 18 -14.49 7.20 6.07
C PHE A 18 -13.87 5.95 5.43
N GLN A 19 -12.64 6.08 4.93
CA GLN A 19 -11.88 4.95 4.38
C GLN A 19 -10.68 4.63 5.27
N LEU A 20 -10.52 3.34 5.58
CA LEU A 20 -9.37 2.83 6.32
C LEU A 20 -8.54 1.92 5.41
N GLN A 21 -7.22 2.08 5.48
CA GLN A 21 -6.29 1.23 4.74
C GLN A 21 -5.15 0.76 5.66
N PHE A 22 -4.66 -0.46 5.44
CA PHE A 22 -3.50 -1.01 6.14
C PHE A 22 -2.39 -1.34 5.14
N SER A 23 -1.17 -0.87 5.42
CA SER A 23 0.03 -1.28 4.70
C SER A 23 0.48 -2.66 5.19
N ILE A 24 0.29 -3.67 4.35
CA ILE A 24 0.61 -5.07 4.64
C ILE A 24 1.93 -5.48 3.99
N HIS A 25 2.12 -5.11 2.72
CA HIS A 25 3.26 -5.40 1.85
C HIS A 25 3.49 -6.88 1.50
N THR A 26 3.45 -7.79 2.48
CA THR A 26 3.67 -9.23 2.29
C THR A 26 2.83 -10.03 3.29
N THR A 27 2.47 -11.26 2.92
CA THR A 27 1.78 -12.21 3.81
C THR A 27 2.74 -13.01 4.71
N ASP A 28 4.05 -12.93 4.48
CA ASP A 28 5.07 -13.50 5.36
C ASP A 28 5.25 -12.60 6.59
N GLU A 29 4.86 -13.09 7.76
CA GLU A 29 4.96 -12.32 9.01
C GLU A 29 6.41 -12.00 9.38
N THR A 30 7.36 -12.90 9.15
CA THR A 30 8.78 -12.67 9.48
C THR A 30 9.37 -11.60 8.57
N LEU A 31 9.04 -11.63 7.29
CA LEU A 31 9.45 -10.60 6.35
C LEU A 31 8.77 -9.26 6.67
N ARG A 32 7.50 -9.28 7.04
CA ARG A 32 6.76 -8.08 7.45
C ARG A 32 7.36 -7.43 8.71
N GLU A 33 7.83 -8.22 9.67
CA GLU A 33 8.56 -7.70 10.84
C GLU A 33 9.86 -6.99 10.46
N ARG A 34 10.61 -7.53 9.51
CA ARG A 34 11.84 -6.91 8.99
C ARG A 34 11.56 -5.63 8.20
N LEU A 35 10.54 -5.63 7.34
CA LEU A 35 10.21 -4.50 6.47
C LEU A 35 9.60 -3.32 7.24
N ILE A 36 8.85 -3.60 8.30
CA ILE A 36 8.17 -2.57 9.09
C ILE A 36 8.62 -2.72 10.55
N PRO A 37 9.84 -2.32 10.95
CA PRO A 37 10.41 -2.62 12.28
C PRO A 37 9.84 -1.73 13.40
N ILE A 38 8.53 -1.50 13.39
CA ILE A 38 7.77 -0.78 14.40
C ILE A 38 6.62 -1.65 14.93
N LYS A 39 6.09 -1.26 16.09
CA LYS A 39 4.89 -1.88 16.66
C LYS A 39 3.74 -1.79 15.66
N LYS A 40 3.23 -2.94 15.24
CA LYS A 40 2.13 -3.07 14.29
C LYS A 40 1.21 -4.21 14.70
N TRP A 41 0.03 -4.24 14.10
CA TRP A 41 -0.90 -5.35 14.31
C TRP A 41 -0.53 -6.53 13.41
N THR A 42 -0.74 -7.73 13.93
CA THR A 42 -0.72 -8.97 13.15
C THR A 42 -1.88 -8.99 12.17
N LEU A 43 -1.80 -9.84 11.14
CA LEU A 43 -2.89 -9.97 10.14
C LEU A 43 -4.22 -10.33 10.82
N ARG A 44 -4.18 -11.29 11.75
CA ARG A 44 -5.33 -11.70 12.57
C ARG A 44 -5.96 -10.54 13.36
N LYS A 45 -5.13 -9.65 13.92
CA LYS A 45 -5.64 -8.51 14.68
C LYS A 45 -6.26 -7.44 13.79
N ILE A 46 -5.73 -7.23 12.59
CA ILE A 46 -6.32 -6.36 11.57
C ILE A 46 -7.70 -6.90 11.16
N ALA A 47 -7.78 -8.20 10.86
CA ALA A 47 -9.02 -8.88 10.50
C ALA A 47 -10.11 -8.69 11.57
N ALA A 48 -9.80 -9.04 12.82
CA ALA A 48 -10.74 -8.92 13.93
C ALA A 48 -11.21 -7.47 14.17
N TYR A 49 -10.34 -6.48 13.95
CA TYR A 49 -10.73 -5.08 14.06
C TYR A 49 -11.68 -4.65 12.93
N ALA A 50 -11.44 -5.12 11.70
CA ALA A 50 -12.27 -4.75 10.55
C ALA A 50 -13.68 -5.34 10.63
N ASP A 51 -13.83 -6.52 11.25
CA ASP A 51 -15.15 -7.13 11.48
C ASP A 51 -16.08 -6.23 12.28
N ASP A 52 -15.55 -5.48 13.27
CA ASP A 52 -16.30 -4.49 14.05
C ASP A 52 -16.37 -3.12 13.36
N PHE A 53 -15.36 -2.79 12.54
CA PHE A 53 -15.21 -1.45 11.96
C PHE A 53 -16.13 -1.22 10.76
N VAL A 54 -16.29 -2.23 9.90
CA VAL A 54 -17.08 -2.16 8.66
C VAL A 54 -18.53 -2.47 8.99
N GLN A 55 -19.39 -1.47 8.85
CA GLN A 55 -20.85 -1.58 8.99
C GLN A 55 -21.51 -1.55 7.62
N GLU A 56 -22.84 -1.77 7.59
CA GLU A 56 -23.62 -1.60 6.37
C GLU A 56 -23.42 -0.18 5.79
N GLU A 57 -23.36 -0.08 4.46
CA GLU A 57 -23.03 1.16 3.70
C GLU A 57 -21.58 1.67 3.83
N ASP A 58 -20.74 1.07 4.67
CA ASP A 58 -19.32 1.46 4.71
C ASP A 58 -18.53 0.94 3.51
N ARG A 59 -17.43 1.64 3.24
CA ARG A 59 -16.42 1.16 2.29
C ARG A 59 -15.65 -0.02 2.89
N LYS A 60 -15.25 -0.95 2.03
CA LYS A 60 -14.32 -2.03 2.39
C LYS A 60 -12.99 -1.45 2.89
N VAL A 61 -12.38 -2.11 3.88
CA VAL A 61 -11.03 -1.79 4.33
C VAL A 61 -10.04 -2.19 3.24
N THR A 62 -9.10 -1.32 2.92
CA THR A 62 -8.08 -1.59 1.89
C THR A 62 -6.85 -2.25 2.49
N LEU A 63 -6.38 -3.35 1.90
CA LEU A 63 -5.08 -3.94 2.18
C LEU A 63 -4.09 -3.52 1.09
N ASN A 64 -3.10 -2.72 1.46
CA ASN A 64 -2.07 -2.24 0.55
C ASN A 64 -0.90 -3.25 0.51
N PHE A 65 -0.63 -3.77 -0.68
CA PHE A 65 0.52 -4.62 -0.98
C PHE A 65 1.48 -3.93 -1.94
N ALA A 66 2.78 -4.17 -1.72
CA ALA A 66 3.85 -3.73 -2.61
C ALA A 66 4.47 -4.99 -3.22
N PRO A 67 4.04 -5.41 -4.42
CA PRO A 67 4.48 -6.66 -5.03
C PRO A 67 5.95 -6.53 -5.48
N VAL A 68 6.83 -7.23 -4.78
CA VAL A 68 8.27 -7.28 -5.03
C VAL A 68 8.67 -8.75 -5.13
N THR A 69 9.57 -9.06 -6.06
CA THR A 69 10.12 -10.41 -6.21
C THR A 69 10.77 -10.86 -4.90
N GLY A 70 10.39 -12.05 -4.41
CA GLY A 70 10.83 -12.57 -3.10
C GLY A 70 10.02 -12.08 -1.90
N MET A 71 8.99 -11.24 -2.11
CA MET A 71 8.01 -10.87 -1.09
C MET A 71 6.66 -11.55 -1.39
N PRO A 72 6.39 -12.73 -0.82
CA PRO A 72 5.20 -13.49 -1.16
C PRO A 72 3.92 -12.76 -0.72
N ILE A 73 2.89 -12.93 -1.54
CA ILE A 73 1.51 -12.51 -1.29
C ILE A 73 0.66 -13.76 -1.54
N ASP A 74 0.26 -14.41 -0.45
CA ASP A 74 -0.51 -15.66 -0.47
C ASP A 74 -2.01 -15.36 -0.46
N ALA A 75 -2.67 -15.65 -1.58
CA ALA A 75 -4.09 -15.41 -1.77
C ALA A 75 -4.98 -16.24 -0.82
N GLU A 76 -4.58 -17.47 -0.49
CA GLU A 76 -5.30 -18.34 0.43
C GLU A 76 -5.15 -17.87 1.88
N LEU A 77 -3.96 -17.39 2.26
CA LEU A 77 -3.77 -16.78 3.57
C LEU A 77 -4.59 -15.49 3.71
N ILE A 78 -4.65 -14.68 2.65
CA ILE A 78 -5.51 -13.50 2.62
C ILE A 78 -6.97 -13.91 2.81
N ARG A 79 -7.45 -14.92 2.07
CA ARG A 79 -8.81 -15.47 2.19
C ARG A 79 -9.13 -16.01 3.58
N ARG A 80 -8.16 -16.62 4.24
CA ARG A 80 -8.31 -17.13 5.61
C ARG A 80 -8.58 -16.03 6.62
N TYR A 81 -7.97 -14.85 6.46
CA TYR A 81 -8.08 -13.77 7.45
C TYR A 81 -9.07 -12.68 7.06
N PHE A 82 -9.21 -12.35 5.78
CA PHE A 82 -9.82 -11.10 5.34
C PHE A 82 -11.01 -11.37 4.41
N SER A 83 -12.25 -11.33 4.88
CA SER A 83 -13.40 -11.58 3.99
C SER A 83 -13.45 -10.62 2.78
N PRO A 84 -13.68 -11.12 1.54
CA PRO A 84 -13.82 -10.25 0.36
C PRO A 84 -15.00 -9.27 0.44
N GLU A 85 -15.98 -9.53 1.32
CA GLU A 85 -17.08 -8.60 1.59
C GLU A 85 -16.64 -7.36 2.37
N ARG A 86 -15.61 -7.49 3.20
CA ARG A 86 -15.12 -6.40 4.07
C ARG A 86 -13.81 -5.80 3.59
N PHE A 87 -13.11 -6.46 2.68
CA PHE A 87 -11.77 -6.07 2.26
C PHE A 87 -11.65 -5.97 0.74
N LEU A 88 -10.90 -4.96 0.30
CA LEU A 88 -10.39 -4.85 -1.06
C LEU A 88 -8.86 -4.87 -1.04
N ILE A 89 -8.26 -5.34 -2.12
CA ILE A 89 -6.82 -5.44 -2.25
C ILE A 89 -6.33 -4.33 -3.16
N LYS A 90 -5.37 -3.54 -2.70
CA LYS A 90 -4.65 -2.57 -3.53
C LYS A 90 -3.21 -3.02 -3.70
N MET A 91 -2.79 -3.22 -4.94
CA MET A 91 -1.40 -3.51 -5.29
C MET A 91 -0.77 -2.28 -5.90
N THR A 92 0.28 -1.76 -5.27
CA THR A 92 1.05 -0.63 -5.77
C THR A 92 2.45 -1.11 -6.08
N PRO A 93 2.80 -1.33 -7.37
CA PRO A 93 4.15 -1.73 -7.76
C PRO A 93 5.19 -0.76 -7.21
N VAL A 94 6.36 -1.28 -6.85
CA VAL A 94 7.44 -0.41 -6.36
C VAL A 94 8.01 0.31 -7.58
N ASN A 95 7.97 1.64 -7.55
CA ASN A 95 8.56 2.44 -8.60
C ASN A 95 10.06 2.13 -8.72
N PRO A 96 10.59 2.05 -9.95
CA PRO A 96 12.01 1.80 -10.21
C PRO A 96 12.80 3.07 -9.88
N THR A 97 12.98 3.31 -8.59
CA THR A 97 13.79 4.43 -8.10
C THR A 97 15.22 3.97 -7.89
N TYR A 98 16.18 4.90 -7.88
CA TYR A 98 17.58 4.59 -7.58
C TYR A 98 17.75 3.84 -6.25
N SER A 99 16.94 4.17 -5.24
CA SER A 99 16.92 3.46 -3.95
C SER A 99 16.43 2.02 -4.07
N ALA A 100 15.37 1.77 -4.85
CA ALA A 100 14.86 0.41 -5.08
C ALA A 100 15.89 -0.46 -5.82
N HIS A 101 16.56 0.10 -6.83
CA HIS A 101 17.64 -0.57 -7.55
C HIS A 101 18.85 -0.85 -6.64
N ALA A 102 19.28 0.12 -5.82
CA ALA A 102 20.40 -0.04 -4.89
C ALA A 102 20.16 -1.11 -3.81
N HIS A 103 18.90 -1.39 -3.47
CA HIS A 103 18.50 -2.43 -2.52
C HIS A 103 18.03 -3.73 -3.20
N GLY A 104 18.13 -3.85 -4.52
CA GLY A 104 17.71 -5.05 -5.27
C GLY A 104 16.21 -5.34 -5.22
N LEU A 105 15.38 -4.35 -4.90
CA LEU A 105 13.92 -4.50 -4.83
C LEU A 105 13.33 -4.44 -6.24
N ASN A 106 13.29 -5.58 -6.91
CA ASN A 106 12.67 -5.72 -8.22
C ASN A 106 11.15 -5.89 -8.05
N SER A 107 10.35 -4.98 -8.63
CA SER A 107 8.89 -5.12 -8.55
C SER A 107 8.43 -6.37 -9.30
N TYR A 108 7.51 -7.12 -8.69
CA TYR A 108 6.90 -8.31 -9.30
C TYR A 108 5.87 -7.92 -10.36
N ILE A 109 5.19 -6.78 -10.17
CA ILE A 109 4.35 -6.17 -11.19
C ILE A 109 5.18 -5.14 -11.94
N ASP A 110 5.22 -5.24 -13.27
CA ASP A 110 5.91 -4.29 -14.14
C ASP A 110 5.13 -2.96 -14.16
N PRO A 111 5.72 -1.86 -13.66
CA PRO A 111 5.06 -0.55 -13.65
C PRO A 111 4.94 0.07 -15.04
N TYR A 112 5.62 -0.46 -16.08
CA TYR A 112 5.55 0.05 -17.45
C TYR A 112 4.51 -0.68 -18.31
N HIS A 113 3.97 -1.80 -17.83
CA HIS A 113 3.04 -2.65 -18.59
C HIS A 113 1.84 -3.05 -17.73
N GLY A 114 0.86 -2.13 -17.64
CA GLY A 114 -0.37 -2.33 -16.86
C GLY A 114 -1.33 -3.40 -17.39
N ASP A 115 -1.17 -3.80 -18.65
CA ASP A 115 -2.06 -4.77 -19.32
C ASP A 115 -1.63 -6.24 -19.10
N ARG A 116 -0.54 -6.48 -18.36
CA ARG A 116 -0.10 -7.84 -18.04
C ARG A 116 -0.96 -8.43 -16.93
N THR A 117 -1.36 -9.70 -17.11
CA THR A 117 -1.99 -10.51 -16.08
C THR A 117 -0.93 -11.08 -15.15
N TYR A 118 -1.15 -10.95 -13.83
CA TYR A 118 -0.26 -11.49 -12.80
C TYR A 118 -1.00 -12.56 -12.01
N ASP A 119 -0.38 -13.72 -11.79
CA ASP A 119 -1.03 -14.89 -11.18
C ASP A 119 -1.69 -14.56 -9.84
N VAL A 120 -0.99 -13.80 -8.99
CA VAL A 120 -1.53 -13.40 -7.67
C VAL A 120 -2.75 -12.49 -7.77
N VAL A 121 -2.82 -11.62 -8.79
CA VAL A 121 -3.96 -10.73 -9.03
C VAL A 121 -5.16 -11.55 -9.44
N GLU A 122 -4.98 -12.48 -10.38
CA GLU A 122 -6.05 -13.34 -10.87
C GLU A 122 -6.54 -14.33 -9.81
N GLN A 123 -5.64 -14.89 -9.01
CA GLN A 123 -6.00 -15.73 -7.86
C GLN A 123 -6.88 -14.96 -6.87
N LEU A 124 -6.50 -13.74 -6.48
CA LEU A 124 -7.30 -12.93 -5.57
C LEU A 124 -8.66 -12.56 -6.17
N ARG A 125 -8.72 -12.20 -7.46
CA ARG A 125 -10.00 -11.95 -8.15
C ARG A 125 -10.88 -13.19 -8.17
N SER A 126 -10.31 -14.37 -8.44
CA SER A 126 -11.04 -15.64 -8.43
C SER A 126 -11.60 -16.00 -7.05
N LEU A 127 -10.97 -15.50 -5.98
CA LEU A 127 -11.43 -15.65 -4.61
C LEU A 127 -12.50 -14.62 -4.19
N GLY A 128 -12.91 -13.72 -5.10
CA GLY A 128 -13.97 -12.74 -4.90
C GLY A 128 -13.49 -11.35 -4.46
N TYR A 129 -12.18 -11.09 -4.44
CA TYR A 129 -11.69 -9.77 -4.08
C TYR A 129 -11.82 -8.78 -5.22
N GLU A 130 -12.18 -7.55 -4.86
CA GLU A 130 -11.86 -6.39 -5.67
C GLU A 130 -10.36 -6.12 -5.55
N VAL A 131 -9.64 -6.23 -6.68
CA VAL A 131 -8.19 -6.00 -6.75
C VAL A 131 -7.89 -4.81 -7.64
N LEU A 132 -7.40 -3.74 -7.02
CA LEU A 132 -6.96 -2.50 -7.67
C LEU A 132 -5.44 -2.52 -7.85
N VAL A 133 -4.98 -2.54 -9.10
CA VAL A 133 -3.55 -2.37 -9.41
C VAL A 133 -3.30 -0.90 -9.71
N SER A 134 -2.60 -0.22 -8.82
CA SER A 134 -2.34 1.22 -8.85
C SER A 134 -0.92 1.45 -9.34
N ILE A 135 -0.75 1.61 -10.64
CA ILE A 135 0.52 2.02 -11.25
C ILE A 135 0.63 3.54 -11.08
N GLY A 136 1.70 4.01 -10.41
CA GLY A 136 1.93 5.44 -10.25
C GLY A 136 2.33 6.09 -11.58
N GLU A 137 2.04 7.38 -11.73
CA GLU A 137 2.51 8.15 -12.89
C GLU A 137 4.04 8.20 -12.86
N LEU A 138 4.68 7.69 -13.92
CA LEU A 138 6.15 7.60 -13.98
C LEU A 138 6.80 8.99 -13.91
N GLU A 139 6.09 10.04 -14.33
CA GLU A 139 6.51 11.44 -14.22
C GLU A 139 6.67 11.88 -12.75
N GLU A 140 5.91 11.32 -11.79
CA GLU A 140 6.10 11.58 -10.35
C GLU A 140 7.49 11.14 -9.85
N ASN A 141 8.14 10.17 -10.52
CA ASN A 141 9.50 9.77 -10.19
C ASN A 141 10.53 10.84 -10.54
N LEU A 142 10.26 11.67 -11.54
CA LEU A 142 11.15 12.76 -11.97
C LEU A 142 11.12 13.94 -10.99
N ILE A 143 10.01 14.11 -10.28
CA ILE A 143 9.79 15.17 -9.29
C ILE A 143 9.86 14.69 -7.83
N GLY A 144 9.98 13.37 -7.60
CA GLY A 144 10.20 12.76 -6.29
C GLY A 144 8.97 12.72 -5.37
N THR A 145 7.76 12.81 -5.94
CA THR A 145 6.50 12.95 -5.19
C THR A 145 5.78 11.62 -4.94
N ASN A 146 6.36 10.50 -5.38
CA ASN A 146 5.70 9.21 -5.25
C ASN A 146 5.57 8.75 -3.78
N CYS A 147 4.56 7.90 -3.54
CA CYS A 147 4.28 7.28 -2.26
C CYS A 147 5.39 6.28 -1.86
N GLY A 148 6.48 6.80 -1.29
CA GLY A 148 7.63 6.01 -0.84
C GLY A 148 8.92 6.82 -0.72
N GLN A 149 9.03 7.93 -1.46
CA GLN A 149 10.24 8.76 -1.46
C GLN A 149 10.27 9.88 -0.40
N TYR A 150 9.12 10.25 0.19
CA TYR A 150 9.04 11.45 1.02
C TYR A 150 9.52 11.28 2.48
N VAL A 151 9.56 10.06 3.03
CA VAL A 151 9.77 9.88 4.49
C VAL A 151 11.22 9.55 4.86
N LEU A 152 11.96 8.82 4.03
CA LEU A 152 13.33 8.39 4.37
C LEU A 152 14.40 9.43 4.08
N LYS A 153 14.25 10.23 3.01
CA LYS A 153 15.28 11.18 2.56
C LYS A 153 15.38 12.43 3.43
N TYR A 154 14.25 13.00 3.88
CA TYR A 154 14.27 14.19 4.73
C TYR A 154 14.81 13.91 6.14
N LEU A 155 14.50 12.73 6.70
CA LEU A 155 14.90 12.36 8.06
C LEU A 155 16.36 11.88 8.17
N GLN A 156 16.98 11.45 7.06
CA GLN A 156 18.32 10.87 7.11
C GLN A 156 19.46 11.81 6.69
N THR A 157 19.24 12.76 5.78
CA THR A 157 20.39 13.44 5.16
C THR A 157 20.56 14.91 5.53
N GLY A 158 19.50 15.64 5.92
CA GLY A 158 19.59 17.10 6.11
C GLY A 158 20.16 17.86 4.89
N GLN A 159 20.32 17.18 3.76
CA GLN A 159 20.96 17.64 2.53
C GLN A 159 20.02 17.37 1.37
N ALA A 160 19.85 18.39 0.54
CA ALA A 160 19.20 18.29 -0.76
C ALA A 160 19.96 17.26 -1.61
N ILE A 161 19.22 16.44 -2.36
CA ILE A 161 19.84 15.48 -3.27
C ILE A 161 20.26 16.20 -4.53
N ASP A 162 21.57 16.17 -4.76
CA ASP A 162 22.15 16.70 -5.98
C ASP A 162 21.76 15.81 -7.17
N HIS A 163 21.33 16.49 -8.24
CA HIS A 163 20.88 15.94 -9.54
C HIS A 163 19.63 15.04 -9.57
N GLY A 164 18.87 14.93 -8.48
CA GLY A 164 17.60 14.15 -8.44
C GLY A 164 16.32 14.97 -8.58
N TYR A 165 16.42 16.29 -8.70
CA TYR A 165 15.27 17.19 -8.59
C TYR A 165 15.29 18.29 -9.64
N ARG A 166 14.33 18.26 -10.56
CA ARG A 166 13.98 19.42 -11.40
C ARG A 166 12.88 20.28 -10.77
N SER A 167 12.70 20.21 -9.45
CA SER A 167 11.76 21.11 -8.75
C SER A 167 12.16 22.58 -8.89
N HIS A 168 13.42 22.87 -9.21
CA HIS A 168 13.94 24.21 -9.50
C HIS A 168 13.43 24.79 -10.84
N GLU A 169 12.92 23.97 -11.76
CA GLU A 169 12.38 24.41 -13.06
C GLU A 169 10.91 24.86 -12.95
N TYR A 170 10.22 24.59 -11.83
CA TYR A 170 8.82 24.95 -11.58
C TYR A 170 8.66 26.15 -10.62
N ARG A 171 9.59 27.10 -10.64
CA ARG A 171 9.32 28.41 -10.02
C ARG A 171 8.37 29.18 -10.94
N ARG A 172 7.15 29.44 -10.48
CA ARG A 172 6.36 30.55 -11.02
C ARG A 172 7.02 31.84 -10.55
N ASP A 173 7.39 32.68 -11.51
CA ASP A 173 7.78 34.06 -11.25
C ASP A 173 6.50 34.83 -10.86
N ASP A 174 6.25 34.88 -9.56
CA ASP A 174 5.31 35.83 -8.93
C ASP A 174 6.12 36.85 -8.12
#